data_AF-A0A7V0M166-F1
#
_entry.id   AF-A0A7V0M166-F1
#
_cell.length_a   1.000
_cell.length_b   1.000
_cell.length_c   1.000
_cell.angle_alpha   90.00
_cell.angle_beta   90.00
_cell.angle_gamma   90.00
#
_symmetry.space_group_name_H-M   'P 1'
#
loop_
_entity.id
_entity.type
_entity.pdbx_description
1 polymer ?
#
loop_
_entity_poly.entity_id
_entity_poly.type
_entity_poly.pdbx_seq_one_letter_code
_entity_poly.pdbx_strand_id
1 'polypeptide(L)'
;MPESLNGILPEGLRFLAVKKFSGRPEAIASLLDETGYTIYFGEKFPSDPSVFSDFMNRAEVEVIRFHKKKSERLNIRPFVKALQFDEKTKSLRVETRFINGKTVKLKELFSALFTERPDYFAESTVIRTGLWALRSGKRLTPMEV
;
A
#
# COMPACT_ATOMS: atom_id res chain seq x y z
N MET A 1 -8.69 -28.87 -6.92
CA MET A 1 -9.65 -27.80 -6.61
C MET A 1 -9.20 -27.14 -5.31
N PRO A 2 -9.26 -25.81 -5.16
CA PRO A 2 -8.73 -25.11 -3.98
C PRO A 2 -9.29 -25.61 -2.64
N GLU A 3 -10.52 -26.14 -2.63
CA GLU A 3 -11.17 -26.71 -1.45
C GLU A 3 -10.40 -27.87 -0.81
N SER A 4 -9.82 -28.77 -1.61
CA SER A 4 -9.05 -29.90 -1.09
C SER A 4 -7.73 -29.48 -0.43
N LEU A 5 -7.25 -28.28 -0.73
CA LEU A 5 -6.04 -27.70 -0.12
C LEU A 5 -6.36 -26.83 1.09
N ASN A 6 -7.57 -26.28 1.18
CA ASN A 6 -7.96 -25.47 2.35
C ASN A 6 -8.03 -26.31 3.64
N GLY A 7 -8.28 -27.62 3.55
CA GLY A 7 -8.31 -28.52 4.72
C GLY A 7 -6.95 -28.78 5.38
N ILE A 8 -5.84 -28.37 4.76
CA ILE A 8 -4.47 -28.52 5.31
C ILE A 8 -3.82 -27.17 5.66
N LEU A 9 -4.51 -26.05 5.41
CA LEU A 9 -4.00 -24.73 5.76
C LEU A 9 -4.26 -24.43 7.24
N PRO A 10 -3.36 -23.67 7.89
CA PRO A 10 -3.60 -23.20 9.24
C PRO A 10 -4.81 -22.24 9.26
N GLU A 11 -5.37 -22.07 10.44
CA GLU A 11 -6.45 -21.12 10.68
C GLU A 11 -6.06 -19.71 10.19
N GLY A 12 -7.03 -19.01 9.57
CA GLY A 12 -6.82 -17.68 9.00
C GLY A 12 -6.23 -17.67 7.58
N LEU A 13 -5.80 -18.81 7.03
CA LEU A 13 -5.38 -18.93 5.63
C LEU A 13 -6.36 -19.76 4.81
N ARG A 14 -6.75 -19.24 3.64
CA ARG A 14 -7.56 -19.96 2.66
C ARG A 14 -7.24 -19.52 1.24
N PHE A 15 -7.22 -20.45 0.31
CA PHE A 15 -7.32 -20.17 -1.12
C PHE A 15 -8.74 -19.72 -1.44
N LEU A 16 -8.86 -18.49 -1.93
CA LEU A 16 -10.13 -17.89 -2.38
C LEU A 16 -10.44 -18.20 -3.84
N ALA A 17 -9.39 -18.20 -4.68
CA ALA A 17 -9.52 -18.38 -6.12
C ALA A 17 -8.21 -18.88 -6.70
N VAL A 18 -8.29 -19.54 -7.86
CA VAL A 18 -7.13 -20.04 -8.62
C VAL A 18 -7.39 -19.75 -10.10
N LYS A 19 -6.37 -19.22 -10.80
CA LYS A 19 -6.40 -19.00 -12.24
C LYS A 19 -5.31 -19.84 -12.90
N LYS A 20 -5.67 -20.59 -13.93
CA LYS A 20 -4.71 -21.32 -14.77
C LYS A 20 -4.24 -20.41 -15.90
N PHE A 21 -2.95 -20.45 -16.18
CA PHE A 21 -2.33 -19.75 -17.31
C PHE A 21 -1.96 -20.76 -18.39
N SER A 22 -2.11 -20.38 -19.65
CA SER A 22 -1.76 -21.21 -20.82
C SER A 22 -0.26 -21.26 -21.12
N GLY A 23 0.55 -20.44 -20.42
CA GLY A 23 2.00 -20.37 -20.56
C GLY A 23 2.64 -19.87 -19.27
N ARG A 24 3.92 -19.47 -19.36
CA ARG A 24 4.63 -18.90 -18.21
C ARG A 24 4.05 -17.51 -17.89
N PRO A 25 3.39 -17.31 -16.74
CA PRO A 25 2.86 -16.00 -16.40
C PRO A 25 3.99 -15.01 -16.15
N GLU A 26 3.75 -13.74 -16.45
CA GLU A 26 4.60 -12.66 -15.99
C GLU A 26 4.64 -12.61 -14.46
N ALA A 27 5.68 -11.99 -13.90
CA ALA A 27 5.75 -11.77 -12.47
C ALA A 27 4.62 -10.83 -12.05
N ILE A 28 3.83 -11.18 -11.01
CA ILE A 28 2.72 -10.33 -10.55
C ILE A 28 3.17 -8.87 -10.37
N ALA A 29 4.37 -8.65 -9.84
CA ALA A 29 4.93 -7.31 -9.62
C ALA A 29 5.04 -6.46 -10.90
N SER A 30 5.23 -7.04 -12.09
CA SER A 30 5.28 -6.29 -13.36
C SER A 30 3.89 -5.88 -13.86
N LEU A 31 2.83 -6.53 -13.36
CA LEU A 31 1.46 -6.26 -13.76
C LEU A 31 0.81 -5.14 -12.96
N LEU A 32 1.36 -4.81 -11.78
CA LEU A 32 0.75 -3.92 -10.80
C LEU A 32 1.05 -2.45 -11.10
N ASP A 33 0.00 -1.65 -11.09
CA ASP A 33 0.06 -0.20 -11.25
C ASP A 33 -0.30 0.54 -9.96
N GLU A 34 -1.15 -0.05 -9.10
CA GLU A 34 -1.62 0.57 -7.87
C GLU A 34 -1.74 -0.42 -6.71
N THR A 35 -1.61 0.08 -5.48
CA THR A 35 -1.91 -0.66 -4.25
C THR A 35 -2.79 0.18 -3.33
N GLY A 36 -3.70 -0.48 -2.62
CA GLY A 36 -4.58 0.13 -1.64
C GLY A 36 -4.33 -0.41 -0.25
N TYR A 37 -4.41 0.48 0.73
CA TYR A 37 -4.32 0.15 2.15
C TYR A 37 -5.39 0.89 2.94
N THR A 38 -5.84 0.26 4.02
CA THR A 38 -6.51 0.93 5.12
C THR A 38 -5.65 0.79 6.36
N ILE A 39 -5.41 1.91 7.02
CA ILE A 39 -4.61 2.01 8.24
C ILE A 39 -5.54 2.39 9.36
N TYR A 40 -5.53 1.62 10.45
CA TYR A 40 -6.25 1.92 11.67
C TYR A 40 -5.24 2.31 12.76
N PHE A 41 -5.40 3.51 13.32
CA PHE A 41 -4.49 4.05 14.34
C PHE A 41 -4.88 3.68 15.77
N GLY A 42 -6.04 3.03 15.97
CA GLY A 42 -6.55 2.68 17.28
C GLY A 42 -6.73 3.91 18.17
N GLU A 43 -6.20 3.85 19.40
CA GLU A 43 -6.29 4.95 20.37
C GLU A 43 -5.33 6.11 20.05
N LYS A 44 -4.28 5.88 19.26
CA LYS A 44 -3.25 6.88 18.92
C LYS A 44 -3.54 7.59 17.60
N PHE A 45 -4.81 7.93 17.43
CA PHE A 45 -5.28 8.61 16.25
C PHE A 45 -4.63 10.01 16.11
N PRO A 46 -4.14 10.41 14.91
CA PRO A 46 -3.58 11.75 14.70
C PRO A 46 -4.55 12.85 15.14
N SER A 47 -4.10 13.74 16.01
CA SER A 47 -4.94 14.84 16.52
C SER A 47 -5.25 15.90 15.48
N ASP A 48 -4.43 15.99 14.43
CA ASP A 48 -4.56 16.97 13.35
C ASP A 48 -4.66 16.26 12.00
N PRO A 49 -5.87 16.20 11.39
CA PRO A 49 -6.05 15.57 10.08
C PRO A 49 -5.54 16.42 8.91
N SER A 50 -5.23 17.71 9.12
CA SER A 50 -4.73 18.59 8.06
C SER A 50 -3.38 18.13 7.49
N VAL A 51 -2.62 17.35 8.27
CA VAL A 51 -1.36 16.73 7.85
C VAL A 51 -1.49 15.93 6.54
N PHE A 52 -2.65 15.29 6.31
CA PHE A 52 -2.89 14.52 5.10
C PHE A 52 -3.10 15.41 3.88
N SER A 53 -3.89 16.48 4.01
CA SER A 53 -4.07 17.46 2.95
C SER A 53 -2.78 18.20 2.65
N ASP A 54 -2.03 18.57 3.68
CA ASP A 54 -0.74 19.26 3.55
C ASP A 54 0.27 18.41 2.80
N PHE A 55 0.36 17.12 3.14
CA PHE A 55 1.17 16.17 2.38
C PHE A 55 0.77 16.14 0.91
N MET A 56 -0.54 16.06 0.61
CA MET A 56 -1.03 15.98 -0.76
C MET A 56 -0.77 17.27 -1.56
N ASN A 57 -0.66 18.42 -0.90
CA ASN A 57 -0.36 19.71 -1.53
C ASN A 57 1.14 19.95 -1.79
N ARG A 58 2.04 19.14 -1.21
CA ARG A 58 3.48 19.25 -1.49
C ARG A 58 3.79 18.80 -2.91
N ALA A 59 4.65 19.56 -3.59
CA ALA A 59 5.20 19.16 -4.90
C ALA A 59 6.21 18.01 -4.74
N GLU A 60 7.00 18.05 -3.66
CA GLU A 60 8.05 17.08 -3.37
C GLU A 60 8.06 16.69 -1.90
N VAL A 61 8.36 15.41 -1.65
CA VAL A 61 8.53 14.86 -0.31
C VAL A 61 9.71 13.90 -0.35
N GLU A 62 10.87 14.34 0.12
CA GLU A 62 12.08 13.52 0.13
C GLU A 62 12.12 12.60 1.36
N VAL A 63 12.49 11.34 1.13
CA VAL A 63 12.83 10.38 2.19
C VAL A 63 14.19 9.76 1.91
N ILE A 64 14.84 9.27 2.97
CA ILE A 64 16.05 8.46 2.85
C ILE A 64 15.63 7.00 2.80
N ARG A 65 15.81 6.36 1.64
CA ARG A 65 15.58 4.94 1.46
C ARG A 65 16.86 4.16 1.69
N PHE A 66 16.84 3.32 2.72
CA PHE A 66 17.95 2.42 3.03
C PHE A 66 17.82 1.11 2.25
N HIS A 67 18.91 0.77 1.56
CA HIS A 67 19.20 -0.54 0.99
C HIS A 67 20.34 -1.19 1.78
N LYS A 68 20.53 -2.51 1.63
CA LYS A 68 21.50 -3.30 2.41
C LYS A 68 22.92 -2.70 2.52
N LYS A 69 23.37 -1.90 1.54
CA LYS A 69 24.72 -1.31 1.51
C LYS A 69 24.76 0.19 1.21
N LYS A 70 23.62 0.82 0.93
CA LYS A 70 23.56 2.19 0.39
C LYS A 70 22.25 2.86 0.83
N SER A 71 22.28 4.16 1.05
CA SER A 71 21.06 4.97 1.13
C SER A 71 20.89 5.75 -0.18
N GLU A 72 19.65 5.99 -0.58
CA GLU A 72 19.31 6.92 -1.67
C GLU A 72 18.28 7.92 -1.15
N ARG A 73 18.35 9.17 -1.63
CA ARG A 73 17.25 10.13 -1.47
C ARG A 73 16.21 9.86 -2.55
N LEU A 74 14.95 9.81 -2.16
CA LEU A 74 13.85 9.54 -3.07
C LEU A 74 12.70 10.50 -2.78
N ASN A 75 12.23 11.22 -3.79
CA ASN A 75 10.97 11.94 -3.72
C ASN A 75 9.81 10.93 -3.79
N ILE A 76 9.06 10.78 -2.70
CA ILE A 76 7.96 9.81 -2.60
C ILE A 76 6.61 10.36 -3.09
N ARG A 77 6.47 11.68 -3.26
CA ARG A 77 5.20 12.31 -3.59
C ARG A 77 4.54 11.73 -4.86
N PRO A 78 5.25 11.44 -5.96
CA PRO A 78 4.63 10.90 -7.18
C PRO A 78 3.99 9.52 -6.99
N PHE A 79 4.45 8.74 -6.01
CA PHE A 79 3.93 7.40 -5.74
C PHE A 79 2.67 7.43 -4.86
N VAL A 80 2.30 8.56 -4.27
CA VAL A 80 1.10 8.67 -3.42
C VAL A 80 -0.04 9.26 -4.24
N LYS A 81 -1.03 8.43 -4.54
CA LYS A 81 -2.21 8.81 -5.32
C LYS A 81 -3.26 9.50 -4.47
N ALA A 82 -3.56 8.93 -3.31
CA ALA A 82 -4.60 9.45 -2.43
C ALA A 82 -4.29 9.13 -0.97
N LEU A 83 -4.60 10.10 -0.12
CA LEU A 83 -4.72 9.96 1.33
C LEU A 83 -6.12 10.44 1.68
N GLN A 84 -6.95 9.55 2.19
CA GLN A 84 -8.33 9.84 2.56
C GLN A 84 -8.54 9.44 4.00
N PHE A 85 -8.78 10.43 4.83
CA PHE A 85 -8.98 10.25 6.25
C PHE A 85 -10.47 10.12 6.57
N ASP A 86 -10.81 9.18 7.45
CA ASP A 86 -12.15 8.96 7.98
C ASP A 86 -12.14 9.11 9.51
N GLU A 87 -12.71 10.20 9.99
CA GLU A 87 -12.85 10.52 11.42
C GLU A 87 -13.68 9.50 12.18
N LYS A 88 -14.74 8.96 11.57
CA LYS A 88 -15.67 8.05 12.25
C LYS A 88 -14.99 6.73 12.54
N THR A 89 -14.22 6.23 11.57
CA THR A 89 -13.52 4.94 11.70
C THR A 89 -12.09 5.09 12.21
N LYS A 90 -11.63 6.33 12.47
CA LYS A 90 -10.26 6.64 12.87
C LYS A 90 -9.24 5.95 11.96
N SER A 91 -9.49 6.01 10.66
CA SER A 91 -8.74 5.26 9.66
C SER A 91 -8.25 6.14 8.52
N LEU A 92 -7.12 5.76 7.93
CA LEU A 92 -6.57 6.39 6.74
C LEU A 92 -6.57 5.38 5.60
N ARG A 93 -7.30 5.71 4.55
CA ARG A 93 -7.18 5.01 3.27
C ARG A 93 -6.02 5.62 2.49
N VAL A 94 -5.12 4.76 2.06
CA VAL A 94 -3.93 5.11 1.26
C VAL A 94 -4.00 4.39 -0.06
N GLU A 95 -3.83 5.14 -1.15
CA GLU A 95 -3.62 4.58 -2.47
C GLU A 95 -2.24 4.99 -2.98
N THR A 96 -1.42 4.00 -3.36
CA THR A 96 -0.09 4.21 -3.93
C THR A 96 -0.04 3.75 -5.39
N ARG A 97 0.90 4.29 -6.14
CA ARG A 97 1.20 3.94 -7.53
C ARG A 97 2.57 3.29 -7.63
N PHE A 98 2.69 2.39 -8.61
CA PHE A 98 3.97 1.93 -9.10
C PHE A 98 4.40 2.82 -10.27
N ILE A 99 5.64 3.31 -10.24
CA ILE A 99 6.27 4.06 -11.33
C ILE A 99 7.61 3.38 -11.58
N ASN A 100 7.81 2.89 -12.81
CA ASN A 100 9.02 2.15 -13.21
C ASN A 100 9.37 1.00 -12.24
N GLY A 101 8.36 0.23 -11.83
CA GLY A 101 8.51 -0.91 -10.90
C GLY A 101 8.81 -0.52 -9.44
N LYS A 102 8.79 0.78 -9.09
CA LYS A 102 9.01 1.27 -7.73
C LYS A 102 7.73 1.89 -7.17
N THR A 103 7.55 1.80 -5.85
CA THR A 103 6.51 2.52 -5.11
C THR A 103 7.06 3.04 -3.78
N VAL A 104 6.28 3.85 -3.06
CA VAL A 104 6.58 4.27 -1.70
C VAL A 104 6.35 3.12 -0.71
N LYS A 105 7.24 2.93 0.26
CA LYS A 105 6.99 2.00 1.37
C LYS A 105 6.11 2.72 2.39
N LEU A 106 5.14 2.02 2.98
CA LEU A 106 4.27 2.65 3.99
C LEU A 106 5.06 3.25 5.16
N LYS A 107 6.14 2.60 5.61
CA LYS A 107 7.01 3.16 6.65
C LYS A 107 7.63 4.51 6.24
N GLU A 108 7.99 4.69 4.97
CA GLU A 108 8.53 5.95 4.45
C GLU A 108 7.44 7.03 4.39
N LEU A 109 6.24 6.67 3.94
CA LEU A 109 5.07 7.55 3.98
C LEU A 109 4.77 8.02 5.41
N PHE A 110 4.78 7.10 6.39
CA PHE A 110 4.57 7.45 7.79
C PHE A 110 5.66 8.37 8.32
N SER A 111 6.94 8.11 8.02
CA SER A 111 8.01 9.02 8.44
C SER A 111 7.88 10.43 7.87
N ALA A 112 7.25 10.57 6.70
CA ALA A 112 7.01 11.86 6.07
C ALA A 112 5.73 12.56 6.57
N LEU A 113 4.72 11.80 6.98
CA LEU A 113 3.48 12.32 7.57
C LEU A 113 3.67 12.69 9.04
N PHE A 114 4.43 11.88 9.79
CA PHE A 114 4.49 11.92 11.24
C PHE A 114 5.94 12.00 11.71
N THR A 115 6.64 13.08 11.33
CA THR A 115 8.06 13.29 11.66
C THR A 115 8.32 13.19 13.16
N GLU A 116 7.41 13.73 13.98
CA GLU A 116 7.51 13.75 15.44
C GLU A 116 7.01 12.45 16.10
N ARG A 117 6.41 11.53 15.34
CA ARG A 117 5.80 10.28 15.85
C ARG A 117 6.19 9.06 15.00
N PRO A 118 7.49 8.68 15.01
CA PRO A 118 7.97 7.53 14.25
C PRO A 118 7.36 6.19 14.70
N ASP A 119 6.80 6.14 15.92
CA ASP A 119 6.10 5.00 16.52
C ASP A 119 4.76 4.68 15.85
N TYR A 120 4.10 5.67 15.21
CA TYR A 120 2.78 5.49 14.62
C TYR A 120 2.68 4.32 13.65
N PHE A 121 3.73 4.06 12.87
CA PHE A 121 3.71 2.92 11.95
C PHE A 121 3.70 1.58 12.68
N ALA A 122 4.46 1.44 13.76
CA ALA A 122 4.57 0.20 14.52
C ALA A 122 3.31 -0.10 15.33
N GLU A 123 2.57 0.93 15.71
CA GLU A 123 1.36 0.83 16.53
C GLU A 123 0.06 0.78 15.71
N SER A 124 0.16 1.04 14.39
CA SER A 124 -0.99 0.98 13.50
C SER A 124 -1.26 -0.41 12.98
N THR A 125 -2.54 -0.74 12.83
CA THR A 125 -2.96 -1.93 12.06
C THR A 125 -3.05 -1.56 10.58
N VAL A 126 -2.29 -2.25 9.74
CA VAL A 126 -2.25 -2.00 8.29
C VAL A 126 -2.88 -3.16 7.54
N ILE A 127 -3.94 -2.89 6.79
CA ILE A 127 -4.61 -3.87 5.94
C ILE A 127 -4.43 -3.46 4.48
N ARG A 128 -3.81 -4.33 3.67
CA ARG A 128 -3.80 -4.14 2.22
C ARG A 128 -5.17 -4.50 1.66
N THR A 129 -5.87 -3.51 1.12
CA THR A 129 -7.23 -3.65 0.61
C THR A 129 -7.29 -4.04 -0.86
N GLY A 130 -6.21 -3.83 -1.61
CA GLY A 130 -6.16 -4.27 -2.99
C GLY A 130 -4.83 -4.05 -3.68
N LEU A 131 -4.70 -4.75 -4.81
CA LEU A 131 -3.62 -4.66 -5.77
C LEU A 131 -4.30 -4.57 -7.14
N TRP A 132 -3.91 -3.59 -7.95
CA TRP A 132 -4.57 -3.34 -9.22
C TRP A 132 -3.61 -3.10 -10.36
N ALA A 133 -3.96 -3.63 -11.52
CA ALA A 133 -3.47 -3.24 -12.83
C ALA A 133 -4.45 -2.23 -13.45
N LEU A 134 -3.93 -1.16 -14.03
CA LEU A 134 -4.71 -0.19 -14.78
C LEU A 134 -4.66 -0.55 -16.27
N ARG A 135 -5.79 -0.97 -16.83
CA ARG A 135 -5.91 -1.29 -18.25
C ARG A 135 -7.14 -0.58 -18.82
N SER A 136 -6.92 0.20 -19.88
CA SER A 136 -7.99 0.97 -20.55
C SER A 136 -8.85 1.79 -19.57
N GLY A 137 -8.21 2.43 -18.58
CA GLY A 137 -8.88 3.23 -17.56
C GLY A 137 -9.60 2.45 -16.44
N LYS A 138 -9.57 1.11 -16.46
CA LYS A 138 -10.20 0.25 -15.44
C LYS A 138 -9.16 -0.30 -14.48
N ARG A 139 -9.55 -0.44 -13.20
CA ARG A 139 -8.82 -1.21 -12.18
C ARG A 139 -9.19 -2.68 -12.30
N LEU A 140 -8.20 -3.50 -12.60
CA LEU A 140 -8.31 -4.95 -12.65
C LEU A 140 -7.45 -5.55 -11.53
N THR A 141 -7.96 -6.56 -10.83
CA THR A 141 -7.16 -7.36 -9.91
C THR A 141 -6.19 -8.25 -10.70
N PRO A 142 -5.10 -8.75 -10.10
CA PRO A 142 -4.19 -9.69 -10.77
C PRO A 142 -4.87 -10.95 -11.32
N MET A 143 -6.06 -11.29 -10.81
CA MET A 143 -6.86 -12.42 -11.30
C MET A 143 -7.63 -12.10 -12.58
N GLU A 144 -7.90 -10.83 -12.84
CA GLU A 144 -8.62 -10.37 -14.03
C GLU A 144 -7.70 -10.07 -15.22
N VAL A 145 -6.40 -9.86 -14.96
CA VAL A 145 -5.36 -9.64 -15.98
C VAL A 145 -4.96 -10.93 -16.67
#